data_AF-A0A1Q6KDD7-F1
#
_entry.id   AF-A0A1Q6KDD7-F1
#
_cell.length_a   1.000
_cell.length_b   1.000
_cell.length_c   1.000
_cell.angle_alpha   90.00
_cell.angle_beta   90.00
_cell.angle_gamma   90.00
#
_symmetry.space_group_name_H-M   'P 1'
#
loop_
_entity.id
_entity.type
_entity.pdbx_description
1 polymer ?
#
loop_
_entity_poly.entity_id
_entity_poly.type
_entity_poly.pdbx_seq_one_letter_code
_entity_poly.pdbx_strand_id
1 'polypeptide(L)'
;MKRKYEIPQMSDKDIAHWYENIRPIVKRDTYLRKLSERELTHVAYTWLTEAIDYAEKVDFTKLSVLEDIKMLHGYGYYGLFKPSVGEVIRQIPKDLLEKVVAFEIIAGAIGMAEEHFKKLFIFK
;
A
#
# COMPACT_ATOMS: atom_id res chain seq x y z
N MET A 1 23.13 -9.68 -13.43
CA MET A 1 21.95 -9.22 -14.18
C MET A 1 21.47 -7.92 -13.54
N LYS A 2 21.33 -6.81 -14.30
CA LYS A 2 20.57 -5.65 -13.84
C LYS A 2 19.11 -6.09 -13.66
N ARG A 3 18.47 -5.75 -12.53
CA ARG A 3 17.03 -5.94 -12.41
C ARG A 3 16.37 -5.06 -13.46
N LYS A 4 15.49 -5.63 -14.29
CA LYS A 4 14.79 -4.90 -15.37
C LYS A 4 13.80 -3.86 -14.82
N TYR A 5 13.43 -3.99 -13.54
CA TYR A 5 12.51 -3.12 -12.84
C TYR A 5 13.02 -2.87 -11.41
N GLU A 6 13.01 -1.61 -10.99
CA GLU A 6 13.43 -1.17 -9.66
C GLU A 6 12.29 -0.40 -9.00
N ILE A 7 12.08 -0.64 -7.70
CA ILE A 7 11.15 0.17 -6.91
C ILE A 7 11.77 1.57 -6.77
N PRO A 8 11.04 2.66 -7.09
CA PRO A 8 11.56 4.01 -6.94
C PRO A 8 12.05 4.29 -5.52
N GLN A 9 13.13 5.05 -5.40
CA GLN A 9 13.63 5.51 -4.11
C GLN A 9 12.80 6.70 -3.60
N MET A 10 12.54 6.71 -2.30
CA MET A 10 11.84 7.80 -1.60
C MET A 10 12.33 7.80 -0.16
N SER A 11 12.57 9.00 0.39
CA SER A 11 13.05 9.13 1.77
C SER A 11 11.97 8.69 2.77
N ASP A 12 12.38 8.19 3.93
CA ASP A 12 11.45 7.75 4.97
C ASP A 12 10.55 8.91 5.45
N LYS A 13 11.08 10.13 5.43
CA LYS A 13 10.34 11.36 5.73
C LYS A 13 9.24 11.64 4.70
N ASP A 14 9.53 11.50 3.41
CA ASP A 14 8.54 11.70 2.35
C ASP A 14 7.46 10.61 2.41
N ILE A 15 7.85 9.36 2.70
CA ILE A 15 6.90 8.26 2.90
C ILE A 15 5.97 8.57 4.08
N ALA A 16 6.53 9.03 5.21
CA ALA A 16 5.76 9.41 6.38
C ALA A 16 4.80 10.57 6.05
N HIS A 17 5.25 11.58 5.31
CA HIS A 17 4.41 12.69 4.85
C HIS A 17 3.23 12.22 4.00
N TRP A 18 3.47 11.38 2.98
CA TRP A 18 2.39 10.85 2.15
C TRP A 18 1.44 9.95 2.92
N TYR A 19 1.96 9.17 3.87
CA TYR A 19 1.16 8.28 4.70
C TYR A 19 0.17 9.01 5.61
N GLU A 20 0.40 10.29 5.93
CA GLU A 20 -0.58 11.10 6.68
C GLU A 20 -1.90 11.23 5.91
N ASN A 21 -1.83 11.21 4.58
CA ASN A 21 -2.96 11.42 3.67
C ASN A 21 -3.39 10.14 2.93
N ILE A 22 -2.50 9.16 2.80
CA ILE A 22 -2.72 7.92 2.04
C ILE A 22 -2.72 6.73 3.00
N ARG A 23 -3.92 6.29 3.41
CA ARG A 23 -4.05 5.19 4.38
C ARG A 23 -4.36 3.84 3.72
N PRO A 24 -3.66 2.75 4.11
CA PRO A 24 -3.99 1.41 3.68
C PRO A 24 -5.34 0.98 4.27
N ILE A 25 -6.20 0.45 3.42
CA ILE A 25 -7.38 -0.32 3.77
C ILE A 25 -6.94 -1.78 3.85
N VAL A 26 -7.18 -2.40 5.00
CA VAL A 26 -6.81 -3.79 5.29
C VAL A 26 -8.05 -4.63 5.54
N LYS A 27 -7.84 -5.95 5.72
CA LYS A 27 -8.93 -6.92 5.91
C LYS A 27 -9.94 -6.40 6.94
N ARG A 28 -11.23 -6.53 6.61
CA ARG A 28 -12.40 -6.03 7.36
C ARG A 28 -12.68 -4.54 7.20
N ASP A 29 -12.35 -3.95 6.05
CA ASP A 29 -12.82 -2.61 5.70
C ASP A 29 -12.43 -1.57 6.76
N THR A 30 -11.19 -1.66 7.25
CA THR A 30 -10.69 -0.85 8.36
C THR A 30 -9.35 -0.25 7.96
N TYR A 31 -9.07 0.98 8.39
CA TYR A 31 -7.76 1.60 8.21
C TYR A 31 -6.76 1.06 9.23
N LEU A 32 -5.48 0.96 8.85
CA LEU A 32 -4.41 0.74 9.82
C LEU A 32 -4.23 1.96 10.74
N ARG A 33 -3.82 1.70 11.98
CA ARG A 33 -3.31 2.74 12.88
C ARG A 33 -2.10 3.46 12.28
N LYS A 34 -1.77 4.64 12.81
CA LYS A 34 -0.53 5.33 12.46
C LYS A 34 0.67 4.41 12.76
N LEU A 35 1.46 4.14 11.73
CA LEU A 35 2.69 3.36 11.83
C LEU A 35 3.88 4.28 12.14
N SER A 36 4.88 3.74 12.83
CA SER A 36 6.20 4.37 12.97
C SER A 36 6.97 4.35 11.64
N GLU A 37 7.96 5.23 11.48
CA GLU A 37 8.83 5.26 10.28
C GLU A 37 9.48 3.89 10.00
N ARG A 38 9.89 3.18 11.07
CA ARG A 38 10.44 1.83 10.96
C ARG A 38 9.40 0.84 10.41
N GLU A 39 8.18 0.87 10.92
CA GLU A 39 7.10 -0.01 10.45
C GLU A 39 6.72 0.30 9.00
N LEU A 40 6.68 1.58 8.62
CA LEU A 40 6.36 2.01 7.25
C LEU A 40 7.29 1.38 6.21
N THR A 41 8.56 1.12 6.56
CA THR A 41 9.58 0.69 5.61
C THR A 41 10.01 -0.77 5.78
N HIS A 42 9.95 -1.32 6.98
CA HIS A 42 10.51 -2.65 7.29
C HIS A 42 9.45 -3.70 7.64
N VAL A 43 8.21 -3.32 7.88
CA VAL A 43 7.14 -4.25 8.25
C VAL A 43 6.18 -4.42 7.09
N ALA A 44 5.95 -5.67 6.69
CA ALA A 44 4.87 -6.01 5.77
C ALA A 44 3.54 -5.66 6.45
N TYR A 45 2.84 -4.63 5.96
CA TYR A 45 1.63 -4.14 6.63
C TYR A 45 0.49 -5.16 6.58
N THR A 46 0.59 -6.16 5.71
CA THR A 46 -0.31 -7.31 5.64
C THR A 46 -0.17 -8.28 6.82
N TRP A 47 0.86 -8.15 7.67
CA TRP A 47 1.05 -8.94 8.90
C TRP A 47 0.50 -8.25 10.15
N LEU A 48 0.22 -6.95 10.06
CA LEU A 48 -0.46 -6.21 11.11
C LEU A 48 -1.91 -6.67 11.17
N THR A 49 -2.22 -7.53 12.12
CA THR A 49 -3.46 -8.31 12.15
C THR A 49 -4.14 -8.35 13.51
N GLU A 50 -3.51 -7.77 14.53
CA GLU A 50 -4.08 -7.72 15.88
C GLU A 50 -5.08 -6.57 16.02
N ALA A 51 -5.98 -6.66 17.00
CA ALA A 51 -6.98 -5.61 17.22
C ALA A 51 -6.36 -4.21 17.40
N ILE A 52 -5.15 -4.15 17.97
CA ILE A 52 -4.38 -2.91 18.18
C ILE A 52 -3.81 -2.30 16.89
N ASP A 53 -3.78 -3.04 15.79
CA ASP A 53 -3.22 -2.58 14.52
C ASP A 53 -4.21 -1.75 13.69
N TYR A 54 -5.47 -1.67 14.12
CA TYR A 54 -6.53 -1.02 13.40
C TYR A 54 -6.97 0.29 14.07
N ALA A 55 -7.38 1.27 13.27
CA ALA A 55 -7.87 2.57 13.74
C ALA A 55 -9.40 2.68 13.65
N GLU A 56 -9.92 2.96 12.47
CA GLU A 56 -11.34 3.25 12.24
C GLU A 56 -11.87 2.51 11.01
N LYS A 57 -13.18 2.19 11.00
CA LYS A 57 -13.83 1.57 9.85
C LYS A 57 -13.82 2.53 8.65
N VAL A 58 -13.63 1.95 7.48
CA VAL A 58 -13.67 2.65 6.20
C VAL A 58 -15.11 2.98 5.85
N ASP A 59 -15.36 4.25 5.52
CA ASP A 59 -16.63 4.71 4.98
C ASP A 59 -16.57 4.71 3.45
N PHE A 60 -16.87 3.57 2.83
CA PHE A 60 -16.87 3.44 1.37
C PHE A 60 -17.91 4.32 0.66
N THR A 61 -18.88 4.89 1.38
CA THR A 61 -19.81 5.84 0.76
C THR A 61 -19.09 7.10 0.28
N LYS A 62 -17.97 7.45 0.92
CA LYS A 62 -17.11 8.61 0.62
C LYS A 62 -15.94 8.29 -0.30
N LEU A 63 -15.73 7.04 -0.68
CA LEU A 63 -14.61 6.62 -1.51
C LEU A 63 -15.06 6.20 -2.90
N SER A 64 -14.31 6.62 -3.91
CA SER A 64 -14.39 6.11 -5.28
C SER A 64 -13.08 5.45 -5.67
N VAL A 65 -13.17 4.36 -6.44
CA VAL A 65 -11.98 3.75 -7.04
C VAL A 65 -11.43 4.73 -8.07
N LEU A 66 -10.14 5.05 -7.95
CA LEU A 66 -9.43 5.88 -8.91
C LEU A 66 -8.85 5.02 -10.03
N GLU A 67 -8.02 4.05 -9.67
CA GLU A 67 -7.27 3.24 -10.61
C GLU A 67 -6.79 1.93 -9.98
N ASP A 68 -6.65 0.89 -10.80
CA ASP A 68 -5.95 -0.34 -10.45
C ASP A 68 -4.50 -0.27 -10.95
N ILE A 69 -3.53 -0.31 -10.06
CA ILE A 69 -2.11 -0.22 -10.43
C ILE A 69 -1.33 -1.49 -10.10
N LYS A 70 -0.42 -1.87 -11.02
CA LYS A 70 0.50 -2.98 -10.84
C LYS A 70 1.72 -2.53 -10.06
N MET A 71 2.13 -3.30 -9.05
CA MET A 71 3.28 -2.98 -8.22
C MET A 71 4.23 -4.14 -8.00
N LEU A 72 5.50 -3.80 -7.87
CA LEU A 72 6.60 -4.68 -7.48
C LEU A 72 6.69 -4.82 -5.96
N HIS A 73 7.37 -5.86 -5.51
CA HIS A 73 7.78 -6.02 -4.11
C HIS A 73 9.26 -6.40 -4.07
N GLY A 74 10.00 -5.76 -3.16
CA GLY A 74 11.45 -5.90 -3.07
C GLY A 74 11.91 -7.16 -2.33
N TYR A 75 11.02 -7.79 -1.55
CA TYR A 75 11.36 -8.89 -0.63
C TYR A 75 10.57 -10.17 -0.95
N GLY A 76 11.13 -11.34 -0.63
CA GLY A 76 10.38 -12.59 -0.63
C GLY A 76 10.37 -13.42 -1.92
N TYR A 77 9.78 -14.61 -1.75
CA TYR A 77 9.52 -15.62 -2.77
C TYR A 77 8.49 -15.10 -3.79
N TYR A 78 8.65 -15.43 -5.07
CA TYR A 78 7.78 -14.96 -6.17
C TYR A 78 6.28 -15.29 -6.00
N GLY A 79 5.92 -16.22 -5.11
CA GLY A 79 4.53 -16.51 -4.75
C GLY A 79 3.96 -15.68 -3.60
N LEU A 80 4.70 -14.70 -3.06
CA LEU A 80 4.36 -14.05 -1.79
C LEU A 80 4.55 -12.53 -1.85
N PHE A 81 3.46 -11.82 -2.16
CA PHE A 81 3.44 -10.36 -2.21
C PHE A 81 3.15 -9.76 -0.82
N LYS A 82 4.19 -9.25 -0.15
CA LYS A 82 4.11 -8.75 1.24
C LYS A 82 4.77 -7.38 1.41
N PRO A 83 4.31 -6.34 0.67
CA PRO A 83 4.94 -5.04 0.72
C PRO A 83 4.75 -4.36 2.07
N SER A 84 5.69 -3.48 2.41
CA SER A 84 5.48 -2.42 3.40
C SER A 84 4.59 -1.30 2.82
N VAL A 85 4.07 -0.42 3.69
CA VAL A 85 3.31 0.76 3.23
C VAL A 85 4.20 1.65 2.36
N GLY A 86 5.46 1.84 2.75
CA GLY A 86 6.43 2.63 2.01
C GLY A 86 6.73 2.07 0.63
N GLU A 87 6.79 0.75 0.46
CA GLU A 87 6.91 0.13 -0.87
C GLU A 87 5.69 0.42 -1.76
N VAL A 88 4.49 0.54 -1.19
CA VAL A 88 3.30 0.94 -1.94
C VAL A 88 3.42 2.40 -2.38
N ILE A 89 3.65 3.30 -1.43
CA ILE A 89 3.70 4.75 -1.67
C ILE A 89 4.76 5.11 -2.71
N ARG A 90 5.94 4.48 -2.66
CA ARG A 90 7.04 4.67 -3.64
C ARG A 90 6.64 4.40 -5.09
N GLN A 91 5.60 3.60 -5.31
CA GLN A 91 5.17 3.15 -6.63
C GLN A 91 3.89 3.84 -7.10
N ILE A 92 3.28 4.70 -6.28
CA ILE A 92 2.15 5.53 -6.72
C ILE A 92 2.71 6.60 -7.67
N PRO A 93 2.16 6.75 -8.90
CA PRO A 93 2.54 7.81 -9.81
C PRO A 93 2.39 9.20 -9.15
N LYS A 94 3.33 10.12 -9.45
CA LYS A 94 3.40 11.43 -8.78
C LYS A 94 2.12 12.25 -8.93
N ASP A 95 1.48 12.17 -10.09
CA ASP A 95 0.22 12.85 -10.43
C ASP A 95 -1.01 12.26 -9.71
N LEU A 96 -0.85 11.07 -9.12
CA LEU A 96 -1.87 10.42 -8.30
C LEU A 96 -1.60 10.57 -6.79
N LEU A 97 -0.33 10.72 -6.35
CA LEU A 97 0.02 10.90 -4.93
C LEU A 97 -0.78 12.02 -4.25
N GLU A 98 -1.01 13.13 -4.94
CA GLU A 98 -1.77 14.27 -4.42
C GLU A 98 -3.29 14.07 -4.38
N LYS A 99 -3.79 13.03 -5.06
CA LYS A 99 -5.23 12.75 -5.19
C LYS A 99 -5.66 11.57 -4.33
N VAL A 100 -4.82 10.55 -4.26
CA VAL A 100 -5.11 9.29 -3.57
C VAL A 100 -5.24 9.55 -2.08
N VAL A 101 -6.21 8.89 -1.47
CA VAL A 101 -6.52 9.04 -0.03
C VAL A 101 -6.42 7.70 0.69
N ALA A 102 -6.55 6.60 -0.06
CA ALA A 102 -6.41 5.26 0.45
C ALA A 102 -5.99 4.28 -0.65
N PHE A 103 -5.48 3.13 -0.25
CA PHE A 103 -5.24 2.00 -1.15
C PHE A 103 -5.58 0.68 -0.49
N GLU A 104 -5.90 -0.32 -1.30
CA GLU A 104 -6.17 -1.69 -0.87
C GLU A 104 -5.38 -2.68 -1.74
N ILE A 105 -4.79 -3.72 -1.13
CA ILE A 105 -4.34 -4.90 -1.89
C ILE A 105 -5.53 -5.82 -2.10
N ILE A 106 -5.93 -6.01 -3.35
CA ILE A 106 -6.96 -7.01 -3.69
C ILE A 106 -6.32 -8.40 -3.66
N ALA A 107 -6.90 -9.30 -2.88
CA ALA A 107 -6.54 -10.71 -2.87
C ALA A 107 -7.07 -11.44 -4.14
N GLY A 108 -6.45 -11.14 -5.28
CA GLY A 108 -6.44 -11.96 -6.51
C GLY A 108 -5.03 -12.17 -7.05
N ALA A 109 -4.05 -11.48 -6.47
CA ALA A 109 -2.64 -11.46 -6.86
C ALA A 109 -1.75 -12.48 -6.12
N ILE A 110 -2.34 -13.40 -5.34
CA ILE A 110 -1.61 -14.39 -4.52
C ILE A 110 -1.53 -15.76 -5.22
N GLY A 111 -1.78 -15.80 -6.53
CA GLY A 111 -1.71 -17.01 -7.35
C GLY A 111 -1.10 -16.73 -8.71
N MET A 112 0.14 -17.16 -8.89
CA MET A 112 0.81 -17.43 -10.17
C MET A 112 0.59 -16.44 -11.33
N ALA A 113 0.96 -15.18 -11.14
CA ALA A 113 1.37 -14.31 -12.24
C ALA A 113 2.34 -13.27 -11.67
N GLU A 114 3.34 -12.86 -12.45
CA GLU A 114 4.39 -11.90 -12.09
C GLU A 114 3.88 -10.47 -11.82
N GLU A 115 2.56 -10.30 -11.60
CA GLU A 115 1.86 -9.03 -11.60
C GLU A 115 0.88 -8.93 -10.43
N HIS A 116 1.14 -8.02 -9.49
CA HIS A 116 0.28 -7.80 -8.32
C HIS A 116 -0.48 -6.47 -8.43
N PHE A 117 -1.81 -6.54 -8.35
CA PHE A 117 -2.72 -5.39 -8.47
C PHE A 117 -3.06 -4.76 -7.11
N LYS A 118 -3.15 -3.43 -7.08
CA LYS A 118 -3.68 -2.66 -5.95
C LYS A 118 -4.73 -1.68 -6.43
N LYS A 119 -5.79 -1.51 -5.64
CA LYS A 119 -6.81 -0.47 -5.84
C LYS A 119 -6.36 0.80 -5.17
N LEU A 120 -6.34 1.89 -5.92
CA LEU A 120 -6.23 3.24 -5.39
C LEU A 120 -7.62 3.86 -5.24
N PHE A 121 -7.83 4.61 -4.17
CA PHE A 121 -9.07 5.31 -3.90
C PHE A 121 -8.85 6.81 -3.78
N ILE A 122 -9.86 7.57 -4.21
CA ILE A 122 -10.02 9.01 -4.00
C ILE A 122 -11.26 9.27 -3.15
N PHE A 123 -11.33 10.44 -2.51
CA PHE A 123 -12.60 10.92 -1.99
C PHE A 123 -13.57 11.21 -3.15
N LYS A 124 -14.86 10.97 -2.92
CA LYS A 124 -15.95 11.43 -3.79
C LYS A 124 -16.16 12.93 -3.70
#